data_AF-A0A1G7A1F1-F1
#
_entry.id   AF-A0A1G7A1F1-F1
#
_cell.length_a   1.000
_cell.length_b   1.000
_cell.length_c   1.000
_cell.angle_alpha   90.00
_cell.angle_beta   90.00
_cell.angle_gamma   90.00
#
_symmetry.space_group_name_H-M   'P 1'
#
loop_
_entity.id
_entity.type
_entity.pdbx_description
1 polymer ?
#
loop_
_entity_poly.entity_id
_entity_poly.type
_entity_poly.pdbx_seq_one_letter_code
_entity_poly.pdbx_strand_id
1 'polypeptide(L)'
;MDKTTIIEKITAFLNGIGIPVREGTLPDDTFLPGIRLEHGGLVYDPARMTYPGDLLHEAGHIAVMKPSQRQTCFADAGPEMGEEIAAQAWSYAAAIACGIEPEVVFHDHGYKGGGTHAASLYREGHWPGVPLLAWMGLTGMPEVEGPMAHPKFPEMKAWMRTAEDPSAANLAAS
;
A
#
# COMPACT_ATOMS: atom_id res chain seq x y z
N MET A 1 -5.97 -5.59 -19.06
CA MET A 1 -4.51 -5.49 -19.27
C MET A 1 -3.92 -6.88 -19.03
N ASP A 2 -2.87 -7.25 -19.75
CA ASP A 2 -2.14 -8.48 -19.43
C ASP A 2 -1.26 -8.31 -18.18
N LYS A 3 -0.78 -9.43 -17.63
CA LYS A 3 0.04 -9.47 -16.42
C LYS A 3 1.32 -8.64 -16.56
N THR A 4 2.01 -8.73 -17.70
CA THR A 4 3.26 -8.01 -17.94
C THR A 4 3.06 -6.49 -17.89
N THR A 5 2.03 -5.99 -18.59
CA THR A 5 1.66 -4.57 -18.59
C THR A 5 1.32 -4.07 -17.18
N ILE A 6 0.64 -4.89 -16.37
CA ILE A 6 0.31 -4.55 -14.99
C ILE A 6 1.59 -4.44 -14.14
N ILE A 7 2.50 -5.41 -14.26
CA ILE A 7 3.78 -5.40 -13.53
C ILE A 7 4.60 -4.15 -13.91
N GLU A 8 4.71 -3.83 -15.19
CA GLU A 8 5.43 -2.64 -15.67
C GLU A 8 4.87 -1.35 -15.07
N LYS A 9 3.54 -1.19 -15.06
CA LYS A 9 2.89 -0.03 -14.44
C LYS A 9 3.16 0.07 -12.94
N ILE A 10 2.98 -1.03 -12.22
CA ILE A 10 3.18 -1.09 -10.77
C ILE A 10 4.64 -0.78 -10.42
N THR A 11 5.58 -1.47 -11.06
CA THR A 11 7.02 -1.30 -10.80
C THR A 11 7.51 0.10 -11.16
N ALA A 12 7.02 0.69 -12.27
CA ALA A 12 7.35 2.06 -12.64
C ALA A 12 6.83 3.07 -11.59
N PHE A 13 5.58 2.89 -11.14
CA PHE A 13 5.01 3.72 -10.09
C PHE A 13 5.78 3.62 -8.78
N LEU A 14 6.02 2.39 -8.29
CA LEU A 14 6.71 2.15 -7.02
C LEU A 14 8.14 2.70 -7.02
N ASN A 15 8.90 2.47 -8.08
CA ASN A 15 10.23 3.08 -8.21
C ASN A 15 10.15 4.61 -8.28
N GLY A 16 9.13 5.17 -8.96
CA GLY A 16 8.91 6.61 -9.06
C GLY A 16 8.61 7.30 -7.73
N ILE A 17 7.99 6.61 -6.78
CA ILE A 17 7.71 7.14 -5.44
C ILE A 17 8.80 6.80 -4.40
N GLY A 18 9.87 6.10 -4.82
CA GLY A 18 11.01 5.78 -3.97
C GLY A 18 10.90 4.47 -3.18
N ILE A 19 10.02 3.56 -3.57
CA ILE A 19 10.00 2.17 -3.09
C ILE A 19 10.70 1.31 -4.15
N PRO A 20 11.96 0.89 -3.94
CA PRO A 20 12.70 0.16 -4.96
C PRO A 20 12.03 -1.18 -5.24
N VAL A 21 11.77 -1.47 -6.51
CA VAL A 21 11.26 -2.77 -6.94
C VAL A 21 12.11 -3.30 -8.06
N ARG A 22 12.61 -4.53 -7.87
CA ARG A 22 13.47 -5.20 -8.84
C ARG A 22 13.01 -6.62 -9.11
N GLU A 23 13.26 -7.08 -10.33
CA GLU A 23 13.12 -8.48 -10.68
C GLU A 23 14.24 -9.32 -10.06
N GLY A 24 13.93 -10.56 -9.69
CA GLY A 24 14.93 -11.53 -9.23
C GLY A 24 14.33 -12.92 -9.01
N THR A 25 15.19 -13.94 -9.09
CA THR A 25 14.79 -15.31 -8.76
C THR A 25 14.62 -15.49 -7.25
N LEU A 26 13.50 -16.07 -6.84
CA LEU A 26 13.18 -16.32 -5.44
C LEU A 26 13.11 -17.83 -5.13
N PRO A 27 13.44 -18.25 -3.90
CA PRO A 27 13.28 -19.64 -3.49
C PRO A 27 11.80 -20.05 -3.37
N ASP A 28 11.54 -21.35 -3.18
CA ASP A 28 10.18 -21.91 -3.08
C ASP A 28 9.46 -21.52 -1.77
N ASP A 29 10.19 -21.15 -0.72
CA ASP A 29 9.71 -20.97 0.65
C ASP A 29 9.44 -19.50 1.03
N THR A 30 9.08 -18.65 0.06
CA THR A 30 8.67 -17.26 0.35
C THR A 30 7.27 -17.20 0.98
N PHE A 31 7.06 -16.23 1.87
CA PHE A 31 5.76 -15.98 2.53
C PHE A 31 4.64 -15.75 1.50
N LEU A 32 4.89 -14.89 0.51
CA LEU A 32 4.07 -14.77 -0.69
C LEU A 32 4.79 -15.41 -1.89
N PRO A 33 4.11 -16.24 -2.70
CA PRO A 33 4.73 -16.81 -3.89
C PRO A 33 5.22 -15.74 -4.87
N GLY A 34 6.54 -15.66 -5.03
CA GLY A 34 7.18 -14.79 -6.01
C GLY A 34 7.29 -13.31 -5.62
N ILE A 35 7.09 -12.94 -4.35
CA ILE A 35 7.34 -11.59 -3.83
C ILE A 35 8.07 -11.69 -2.50
N ARG A 36 9.07 -10.81 -2.28
CA ARG A 36 9.82 -10.73 -1.03
C ARG A 36 10.19 -9.29 -0.69
N LEU A 37 10.00 -8.89 0.57
CA LEU A 37 10.54 -7.63 1.10
C LEU A 37 12.04 -7.73 1.31
N GLU A 38 12.77 -6.73 0.82
CA GLU A 38 14.22 -6.65 0.96
C GLU A 38 14.66 -5.17 1.11
N HIS A 39 15.19 -4.82 2.28
CA HIS A 39 15.74 -3.48 2.59
C HIS A 39 14.79 -2.30 2.29
N GLY A 40 13.51 -2.43 2.68
CA GLY A 40 12.50 -1.38 2.40
C GLY A 40 12.11 -1.27 0.92
N GLY A 41 12.44 -2.28 0.12
CA GLY A 41 11.96 -2.46 -1.25
C GLY A 41 11.41 -3.87 -1.47
N LEU A 42 11.11 -4.19 -2.72
CA LEU A 42 10.53 -5.47 -3.12
C LEU A 42 11.40 -6.15 -4.19
N VAL A 43 11.48 -7.47 -4.07
CA VAL A 43 11.97 -8.36 -5.13
C VAL A 43 10.81 -9.21 -5.59
N TYR A 44 10.63 -9.32 -6.91
CA TYR A 44 9.61 -10.19 -7.48
C TYR A 44 10.19 -11.17 -8.50
N ASP A 45 9.62 -12.36 -8.54
CA ASP A 45 9.92 -13.40 -9.52
C ASP A 45 8.71 -13.56 -10.46
N PRO A 46 8.79 -13.09 -11.73
CA PRO A 46 7.66 -13.11 -12.65
C PRO A 46 7.19 -14.53 -12.99
N ALA A 47 8.07 -15.54 -12.87
CA ALA A 47 7.74 -16.94 -13.12
C ALA A 47 6.91 -17.55 -11.99
N ARG A 48 6.96 -16.97 -10.79
CA ARG A 48 6.29 -17.49 -9.58
C ARG A 48 5.13 -16.62 -9.11
N MET A 49 5.20 -15.32 -9.37
CA MET A 49 4.18 -14.36 -8.96
C MET A 49 2.86 -14.67 -9.65
N THR A 50 1.79 -14.88 -8.91
CA THR A 50 0.47 -15.17 -9.50
C THR A 50 -0.37 -13.89 -9.62
N TYR A 51 -0.38 -13.06 -8.58
CA TYR A 51 -1.18 -11.84 -8.52
C TYR A 51 -0.25 -10.62 -8.45
N PRO A 52 -0.13 -9.84 -9.54
CA PRO A 52 0.79 -8.69 -9.55
C PRO A 52 0.35 -7.55 -8.62
N GLY A 53 -0.93 -7.50 -8.22
CA GLY A 53 -1.41 -6.50 -7.27
C GLY A 53 -0.89 -6.68 -5.85
N ASP A 54 -0.40 -7.87 -5.50
CA ASP A 54 0.27 -8.13 -4.21
C ASP A 54 1.49 -7.21 -4.04
N LEU A 55 2.15 -6.78 -5.11
CA LEU A 55 3.23 -5.79 -5.05
C LEU A 55 2.78 -4.45 -4.46
N LEU A 56 1.56 -4.00 -4.78
CA LEU A 56 1.02 -2.75 -4.22
C LEU A 56 0.58 -2.94 -2.77
N HIS A 57 0.08 -4.12 -2.40
CA HIS A 57 -0.26 -4.43 -1.02
C HIS A 57 0.99 -4.41 -0.14
N GLU A 58 2.03 -5.15 -0.52
CA GLU A 58 3.31 -5.18 0.21
C GLU A 58 4.02 -3.82 0.23
N ALA A 59 3.95 -3.06 -0.87
CA ALA A 59 4.46 -1.68 -0.89
C ALA A 59 3.66 -0.76 0.03
N GLY A 60 2.36 -1.01 0.20
CA GLY A 60 1.50 -0.30 1.15
C GLY A 60 2.00 -0.44 2.58
N HIS A 61 2.39 -1.66 2.97
CA HIS A 61 3.03 -1.91 4.27
C HIS A 61 4.30 -1.09 4.45
N ILE A 62 5.22 -1.13 3.48
CA ILE A 62 6.46 -0.34 3.50
C ILE A 62 6.16 1.16 3.62
N ALA A 63 5.15 1.64 2.90
CA ALA A 63 4.78 3.05 2.84
C ALA A 63 4.23 3.59 4.18
N VAL A 64 3.43 2.79 4.89
CA VAL A 64 2.77 3.20 6.15
C VAL A 64 3.65 3.00 7.38
N MET A 65 4.70 2.18 7.28
CA MET A 65 5.71 2.03 8.33
C MET A 65 6.38 3.36 8.68
N LYS A 66 6.71 3.51 9.98
CA LYS A 66 7.54 4.63 10.45
C LYS A 66 8.92 4.60 9.80
N PRO A 67 9.56 5.76 9.59
CA PRO A 67 10.93 5.80 9.07
C PRO A 67 11.91 4.91 9.85
N SER A 68 11.82 4.89 11.17
CA SER A 68 12.66 4.05 12.04
C SER A 68 12.46 2.55 11.83
N GLN A 69 11.23 2.10 11.57
CA GLN A 69 10.89 0.69 11.34
C GLN A 69 11.25 0.23 9.92
N ARG A 70 11.08 1.11 8.92
CA ARG A 70 11.33 0.80 7.50
C ARG A 70 12.77 0.37 7.23
N GLN A 71 13.74 0.92 7.96
CA GLN A 71 15.17 0.60 7.79
C GLN A 71 15.56 -0.78 8.33
N THR A 72 14.73 -1.39 9.17
CA THR A 72 15.04 -2.65 9.85
C THR A 72 14.06 -3.78 9.51
N CYS A 73 13.07 -3.53 8.64
CA CYS A 73 12.11 -4.53 8.24
C CYS A 73 12.75 -5.55 7.29
N PHE A 74 12.78 -6.82 7.73
CA PHE A 74 13.19 -7.97 6.93
C PHE A 74 12.05 -8.99 6.92
N ALA A 75 11.75 -9.51 5.74
CA ALA A 75 10.88 -10.65 5.45
C ALA A 75 9.35 -10.50 5.68
N ASP A 76 8.87 -9.73 6.65
CA ASP A 76 7.42 -9.62 6.93
C ASP A 76 7.06 -8.28 7.59
N ALA A 77 6.04 -7.60 7.06
CA ALA A 77 5.42 -6.44 7.66
C ALA A 77 4.25 -6.93 8.51
N GLY A 78 4.50 -7.15 9.80
CA GLY A 78 3.58 -7.88 10.68
C GLY A 78 2.14 -7.34 10.75
N PRO A 79 1.19 -8.16 11.25
CA PRO A 79 -0.24 -7.92 11.09
C PRO A 79 -0.83 -7.07 12.24
N GLU A 80 -0.24 -5.91 12.55
CA GLU A 80 -0.99 -4.97 13.38
C GLU A 80 -2.21 -4.48 12.59
N MET A 81 -3.41 -4.67 13.14
CA MET A 81 -4.68 -4.43 12.43
C MET A 81 -4.78 -3.01 11.84
N GLY A 82 -4.12 -2.03 12.46
CA GLY A 82 -4.03 -0.66 11.97
C GLY A 82 -3.09 -0.48 10.75
N GLU A 83 -2.00 -1.25 10.69
CA GLU A 83 -1.06 -1.23 9.55
C GLU A 83 -1.71 -1.87 8.32
N GLU A 84 -2.39 -3.01 8.52
CA GLU A 84 -3.09 -3.74 7.47
C GLU A 84 -4.19 -2.92 6.79
N ILE A 85 -5.07 -2.29 7.56
CA ILE A 85 -6.16 -1.49 6.99
C ILE A 85 -5.63 -0.22 6.29
N ALA A 86 -4.50 0.34 6.76
CA ALA A 86 -3.84 1.46 6.10
C ALA A 86 -3.15 1.02 4.80
N ALA A 87 -2.49 -0.14 4.78
CA ALA A 87 -1.88 -0.72 3.58
C ALA A 87 -2.93 -1.04 2.50
N GLN A 88 -4.12 -1.50 2.89
CA GLN A 88 -5.25 -1.68 1.98
C GLN A 88 -5.70 -0.34 1.36
N ALA A 89 -5.91 0.69 2.18
CA ALA A 89 -6.32 2.00 1.68
C ALA A 89 -5.27 2.60 0.74
N TRP A 90 -3.99 2.46 1.10
CA TRP A 90 -2.87 2.93 0.30
C TRP A 90 -2.80 2.19 -1.04
N SER A 91 -2.96 0.86 -1.03
CA SER A 91 -2.86 0.03 -2.24
C SER A 91 -4.04 0.25 -3.19
N TYR A 92 -5.23 0.59 -2.69
CA TYR A 92 -6.32 1.10 -3.51
C TYR A 92 -5.93 2.39 -4.23
N ALA A 93 -5.45 3.41 -3.50
CA ALA A 93 -5.04 4.66 -4.10
C ALA A 93 -3.91 4.48 -5.12
N ALA A 94 -2.94 3.61 -4.82
CA ALA A 94 -1.84 3.27 -5.72
C ALA A 94 -2.34 2.58 -6.99
N ALA A 95 -3.34 1.68 -6.90
CA ALA A 95 -3.96 1.06 -8.07
C ALA A 95 -4.57 2.10 -9.01
N ILE A 96 -5.32 3.07 -8.45
CA ILE A 96 -5.89 4.18 -9.21
C ILE A 96 -4.77 5.03 -9.87
N ALA A 97 -3.71 5.36 -9.12
CA ALA A 97 -2.58 6.14 -9.64
C ALA A 97 -1.80 5.41 -10.75
N CYS A 98 -1.69 4.09 -10.68
CA CYS A 98 -1.10 3.25 -11.74
C CYS A 98 -2.03 3.11 -12.97
N GLY A 99 -3.30 3.52 -12.86
CA GLY A 99 -4.33 3.25 -13.85
C GLY A 99 -4.55 1.75 -14.04
N ILE A 100 -4.64 1.00 -12.94
CA ILE A 100 -5.02 -0.42 -12.91
C ILE A 100 -6.31 -0.60 -12.10
N GLU A 101 -7.05 -1.66 -12.41
CA GLU A 101 -8.30 -1.96 -11.68
C GLU A 101 -8.00 -2.38 -10.23
N PRO A 102 -8.75 -1.86 -9.23
CA PRO A 102 -8.61 -2.25 -7.83
C PRO A 102 -8.63 -3.77 -7.58
N GLU A 103 -9.42 -4.55 -8.31
CA GLU A 103 -9.49 -6.03 -8.16
C GLU A 103 -8.17 -6.74 -8.49
N VAL A 104 -7.24 -6.07 -9.16
CA VAL A 104 -5.89 -6.60 -9.33
C VAL A 104 -5.18 -6.73 -7.98
N VAL A 105 -5.42 -5.77 -7.08
CA VAL A 105 -4.92 -5.75 -5.70
C VAL A 105 -5.86 -6.53 -4.77
N PHE A 106 -7.16 -6.29 -4.87
CA PHE A 106 -8.18 -6.97 -4.08
C PHE A 106 -8.74 -8.18 -4.81
N HIS A 107 -7.87 -9.15 -5.15
CA HIS A 107 -8.29 -10.37 -5.83
C HIS A 107 -8.91 -11.37 -4.84
N ASP A 108 -9.85 -12.19 -5.29
CA ASP A 108 -10.59 -13.13 -4.43
C ASP A 108 -9.77 -14.33 -3.93
N HIS A 109 -8.54 -14.51 -4.41
CA HIS A 109 -7.61 -15.48 -3.80
C HIS A 109 -6.87 -14.89 -2.58
N GLY A 110 -6.91 -13.58 -2.41
CA GLY A 110 -6.54 -12.88 -1.18
C GLY A 110 -7.77 -12.64 -0.29
N TYR A 111 -7.59 -11.87 0.79
CA TYR A 111 -8.71 -11.34 1.60
C TYR A 111 -9.74 -12.38 2.08
N LYS A 112 -9.32 -13.62 2.31
CA LYS A 112 -10.20 -14.74 2.69
C LYS A 112 -11.40 -14.93 1.72
N GLY A 113 -11.22 -14.64 0.43
CA GLY A 113 -12.29 -14.74 -0.57
C GLY A 113 -13.13 -13.48 -0.77
N GLY A 114 -12.82 -12.37 -0.09
CA GLY A 114 -13.61 -11.14 -0.08
C GLY A 114 -13.03 -9.99 -0.89
N GLY A 115 -12.07 -10.22 -1.77
CA GLY A 115 -11.33 -9.17 -2.49
C GLY A 115 -12.24 -8.26 -3.32
N THR A 116 -13.10 -8.85 -4.15
CA THR A 116 -14.06 -8.09 -4.98
C THR A 116 -14.97 -7.22 -4.13
N HIS A 117 -15.44 -7.73 -2.98
CA HIS A 117 -16.25 -6.94 -2.05
C HIS A 117 -15.46 -5.77 -1.45
N ALA A 118 -14.21 -6.00 -1.05
CA ALA A 118 -13.33 -4.96 -0.55
C ALA A 118 -13.11 -3.85 -1.60
N ALA A 119 -12.84 -4.20 -2.86
CA ALA A 119 -12.71 -3.22 -3.94
C ALA A 119 -13.99 -2.37 -4.13
N SER A 120 -15.16 -2.99 -4.05
CA SER A 120 -16.45 -2.28 -4.18
C SER A 120 -16.66 -1.25 -3.09
N LEU A 121 -16.32 -1.57 -1.83
CA LEU A 121 -16.42 -0.60 -0.73
C LEU A 121 -15.68 0.71 -1.06
N TYR A 122 -14.42 0.60 -1.52
CA TYR A 122 -13.65 1.79 -1.87
C TYR A 122 -14.22 2.54 -3.08
N ARG A 123 -14.76 1.85 -4.09
CA ARG A 123 -15.44 2.51 -5.22
C ARG A 123 -16.71 3.25 -4.81
N GLU A 124 -17.44 2.71 -3.84
CA GLU A 124 -18.69 3.27 -3.33
C GLU A 124 -18.48 4.45 -2.36
N GLY A 125 -17.22 4.82 -2.09
CA GLY A 125 -16.88 5.90 -1.16
C GLY A 125 -16.76 5.46 0.30
N HIS A 126 -16.76 4.15 0.56
CA HIS A 126 -16.46 3.59 1.87
C HIS A 126 -14.96 3.29 1.94
N TRP A 127 -14.21 4.13 2.65
CA TRP A 127 -12.75 4.07 2.65
C TRP A 127 -12.18 3.69 4.02
N PRO A 128 -12.27 2.41 4.43
CA PRO A 128 -11.60 1.95 5.64
C PRO A 128 -10.11 2.29 5.60
N GLY A 129 -9.53 2.67 6.73
CA GLY A 129 -8.10 3.01 6.81
C GLY A 129 -7.71 4.43 6.35
N VAL A 130 -8.57 5.16 5.61
CA VAL A 130 -8.27 6.56 5.21
C VAL A 130 -8.04 7.49 6.39
N PRO A 131 -8.77 7.40 7.52
CA PRO A 131 -8.45 8.20 8.69
C PRO A 131 -7.02 7.97 9.23
N LEU A 132 -6.50 6.74 9.12
CA LEU A 132 -5.11 6.44 9.48
C LEU A 132 -4.13 7.05 8.49
N LEU A 133 -4.38 6.92 7.18
CA LEU A 133 -3.54 7.55 6.16
C LEU A 133 -3.48 9.07 6.32
N ALA A 134 -4.61 9.70 6.63
CA ALA A 134 -4.67 11.14 6.87
C ALA A 134 -3.95 11.53 8.17
N TRP A 135 -4.09 10.75 9.24
CA TRP A 135 -3.31 10.94 10.48
C TRP A 135 -1.80 10.79 10.25
N MET A 136 -1.39 9.89 9.35
CA MET A 136 0.00 9.75 8.90
C MET A 136 0.46 10.87 7.94
N GLY A 137 -0.43 11.79 7.55
CA GLY A 137 -0.14 12.91 6.65
C GLY A 137 -0.08 12.53 5.16
N LEU A 138 -0.60 11.36 4.78
CA LEU A 138 -0.49 10.81 3.42
C LEU A 138 -1.62 11.26 2.48
N THR A 139 -2.79 11.61 3.00
CA THR A 139 -3.95 12.14 2.26
C THR A 139 -4.77 13.07 3.15
N GLY A 140 -5.87 13.63 2.64
CA GLY A 140 -6.86 14.37 3.43
C GLY A 140 -7.98 13.46 3.95
N MET A 141 -8.76 13.96 4.91
CA MET A 141 -9.98 13.31 5.41
C MET A 141 -11.20 13.91 4.69
N PRO A 142 -11.82 13.19 3.75
CA PRO A 142 -12.93 13.72 2.97
C PRO A 142 -14.18 14.06 3.80
N GLU A 143 -14.31 13.51 5.02
CA GLU A 143 -15.43 13.77 5.92
C GLU A 143 -15.28 15.04 6.79
N VAL A 144 -14.12 15.72 6.78
CA VAL A 144 -13.89 16.95 7.57
C VAL A 144 -13.88 18.20 6.69
N GLU A 145 -14.17 19.35 7.27
CA GLU A 145 -14.03 20.66 6.60
C GLU A 145 -12.64 21.26 6.83
N GLY A 146 -12.22 22.16 5.92
CA GLY A 146 -10.98 22.94 6.07
C GLY A 146 -9.74 22.28 5.44
N PRO A 147 -8.52 22.74 5.80
CA PRO A 147 -7.28 22.31 5.14
C PRO A 147 -6.98 20.81 5.23
N MET A 148 -7.54 20.11 6.24
CA MET A 148 -7.41 18.66 6.39
C MET A 148 -8.28 17.86 5.41
N ALA A 149 -9.23 18.50 4.71
CA ALA A 149 -10.11 17.85 3.74
C ALA A 149 -9.42 17.50 2.41
N HIS A 150 -8.23 18.06 2.18
CA HIS A 150 -7.55 18.00 0.88
C HIS A 150 -6.13 17.39 1.00
N PRO A 151 -5.70 16.59 0.01
CA PRO A 151 -6.47 16.15 -1.17
C PRO A 151 -7.57 15.13 -0.81
N LYS A 152 -8.56 14.95 -1.69
CA LYS A 152 -9.64 13.98 -1.44
C LYS A 152 -9.21 12.60 -1.89
N PHE A 153 -9.26 11.63 -0.98
CA PHE A 153 -8.97 10.23 -1.32
C PHE A 153 -9.80 9.78 -2.56
N PRO A 154 -9.21 9.07 -3.53
CA PRO A 154 -7.91 8.39 -3.52
C PRO A 154 -6.69 9.25 -3.86
N GLU A 155 -6.83 10.57 -4.01
CA GLU A 155 -5.67 11.43 -4.20
C GLU A 155 -4.77 11.43 -2.96
N MET A 156 -3.46 11.26 -3.15
CA MET A 156 -2.47 11.21 -2.08
C MET A 156 -1.64 12.50 -2.05
N LYS A 157 -1.40 13.03 -0.85
CA LYS A 157 -0.49 14.14 -0.59
C LYS A 157 0.96 13.68 -0.62
N ALA A 158 1.20 12.50 -0.09
CA ALA A 158 2.49 11.82 -0.08
C ALA A 158 2.28 10.32 -0.14
N TRP A 159 3.23 9.61 -0.74
CA TRP A 159 3.15 8.16 -0.91
C TRP A 159 3.92 7.37 0.15
N MET A 160 4.73 8.04 0.97
CA MET A 160 5.50 7.41 2.05
C MET A 160 5.36 8.20 3.34
N ARG A 161 5.20 7.50 4.45
CA ARG A 161 5.21 8.09 5.79
C ARG A 161 6.60 8.64 6.09
N THR A 162 6.67 9.90 6.51
CA THR A 162 7.94 10.61 6.79
C THR A 162 8.14 10.93 8.26
N ALA A 163 7.14 10.72 9.10
CA ALA A 163 7.18 11.05 10.52
C ALA A 163 6.94 9.80 11.39
N GLU A 164 7.54 9.82 12.57
CA GLU A 164 7.19 8.89 13.66
C GLU A 164 5.76 9.15 14.14
N ASP A 165 5.28 8.35 15.10
CA ASP A 165 4.00 8.70 15.76
C ASP A 165 4.16 10.05 16.45
N PRO A 166 3.20 10.98 16.29
CA PRO A 166 3.17 12.17 17.12
C PRO A 166 3.17 11.75 18.58
N SER A 167 4.10 12.28 19.37
CA SER A 167 4.07 12.09 20.81
C SER A 167 2.74 12.66 21.35
N ALA A 168 2.26 12.17 22.50
CA ALA A 168 1.04 12.68 23.12
C ALA A 168 1.04 14.22 23.32
N ALA A 169 2.23 14.85 23.39
CA ALA A 169 2.39 16.29 23.48
C ALA A 169 2.07 17.04 22.16
N ASN A 170 2.27 16.39 21.00
CA ASN A 170 2.03 17.01 19.68
C ASN A 170 0.55 17.00 19.28
N LEU A 171 -0.24 16.05 19.79
CA LEU A 171 -1.69 15.96 19.53
C LEU A 171 -2.51 17.00 20.32
N ALA A 172 -1.94 17.58 21.38
CA ALA A 172 -2.60 18.60 22.20
C ALA A 172 -2.35 20.04 21.72
N ALA A 173 -1.56 20.23 20.67
CA ALA A 173 -1.08 21.55 20.22
C ALA A 173 -1.66 22.02 18.88
N SER A 174 -2.66 21.33 18.32
CA SER A 174 -3.31 21.63 17.04
C SER A 174 -4.82 21.70 17.17
#